data_AF-A0A349YR48-F1
#
_entry.id   AF-A0A349YR48-F1
#
_cell.length_a   1.000
_cell.length_b   1.000
_cell.length_c   1.000
_cell.angle_alpha   90.00
_cell.angle_beta   90.00
_cell.angle_gamma   90.00
#
_symmetry.space_group_name_H-M   'P 1'
#
loop_
_entity.id
_entity.type
_entity.pdbx_description
1 polymer ?
#
loop_
_entity_poly.entity_id
_entity_poly.type
_entity_poly.pdbx_seq_one_letter_code
_entity_poly.pdbx_strand_id
1 'polypeptide(L)'
;MKFYYKEKCVCVNVKEALENATGDDYVDCIDAFGVVIHKEPGITIFAMYDTITDTLSVEATDSNDEITEIKENDLEMTDEERILLVNELKV
;
A
#
# COMPACT_ATOMS: atom_id res chain seq x y z
N MET A 1 7.73 -5.03 4.47
CA MET A 1 6.50 -4.68 5.18
C MET A 1 5.62 -5.93 5.31
N LYS A 2 4.95 -6.10 6.45
CA LYS A 2 4.09 -7.24 6.73
C LYS A 2 2.82 -6.79 7.44
N PHE A 3 1.69 -7.40 7.14
CA PHE A 3 0.40 -7.12 7.77
C PHE A 3 -0.55 -8.32 7.62
N TYR A 4 -1.72 -8.27 8.27
CA TYR A 4 -2.73 -9.31 8.18
C TYR A 4 -3.97 -8.82 7.42
N TYR A 5 -4.47 -9.66 6.51
CA TYR A 5 -5.72 -9.44 5.78
C TYR A 5 -6.56 -10.73 5.82
N LYS A 6 -7.79 -10.68 6.35
CA LYS A 6 -8.71 -11.84 6.49
C LYS A 6 -7.98 -13.11 6.98
N GLU A 7 -7.26 -12.99 8.10
CA GLU A 7 -6.42 -14.05 8.73
C GLU A 7 -5.16 -14.47 7.96
N LYS A 8 -4.93 -13.94 6.76
CA LYS A 8 -3.73 -14.19 5.97
C LYS A 8 -2.63 -13.19 6.31
N CYS A 9 -1.44 -13.70 6.57
CA CYS A 9 -0.23 -12.89 6.64
C CYS A 9 0.24 -12.53 5.23
N VAL A 10 0.30 -11.24 4.93
CA VAL A 10 0.83 -10.71 3.66
C VAL A 10 2.19 -10.10 3.93
N CYS A 11 3.18 -10.49 3.14
CA CYS A 11 4.54 -9.96 3.19
C CYS A 11 4.85 -9.29 1.85
N VAL A 12 5.26 -8.03 1.91
CA VAL A 12 5.57 -7.21 0.74
C VAL A 12 7.01 -6.74 0.81
N ASN A 13 7.76 -6.99 -0.28
CA ASN A 13 9.04 -6.35 -0.52
C ASN A 13 8.79 -4.98 -1.15
N VAL A 14 8.72 -3.95 -0.31
CA VAL A 14 8.35 -2.57 -0.72
C VAL A 14 9.28 -2.07 -1.82
N LYS A 15 10.59 -2.24 -1.65
CA LYS A 15 11.57 -1.76 -2.62
C LYS A 15 11.37 -2.38 -4.01
N GLU A 16 11.26 -3.70 -4.07
CA GLU A 16 11.03 -4.41 -5.33
C GLU A 16 9.67 -4.06 -5.97
N ALA A 17 8.65 -3.84 -5.13
CA ALA A 17 7.34 -3.43 -5.63
C ALA A 17 7.40 -2.05 -6.30
N LEU A 18 8.08 -1.08 -5.69
CA LEU A 18 8.26 0.25 -6.26
C LEU A 18 9.15 0.24 -7.52
N GLU A 19 10.24 -0.54 -7.52
CA GLU A 19 11.14 -0.67 -8.68
C GLU A 19 10.44 -1.26 -9.92
N ASN A 20 9.41 -2.09 -9.70
CA ASN A 20 8.63 -2.71 -10.77
C ASN A 20 7.30 -2.00 -11.05
N ALA A 21 6.95 -0.97 -10.27
CA ALA A 21 5.71 -0.24 -10.46
C ALA A 21 5.73 0.48 -11.81
N THR A 22 4.60 0.39 -12.50
CA THR A 22 4.35 1.08 -13.77
C THR A 22 3.32 2.18 -13.57
N GLY A 23 3.15 3.09 -14.54
CA GLY A 23 2.17 4.18 -14.43
C GLY A 23 0.74 3.70 -14.11
N ASP A 24 0.37 2.50 -14.56
CA ASP A 24 -0.95 1.90 -14.30
C ASP A 24 -1.11 1.35 -12.87
N ASP A 25 -0.02 1.25 -12.11
CA ASP A 25 -0.04 0.82 -10.71
C ASP A 25 -0.28 1.99 -9.74
N TYR A 26 -0.21 3.23 -10.22
CA TYR A 26 -0.45 4.41 -9.39
C TYR A 26 -1.91 4.85 -9.47
N VAL A 27 -2.44 5.27 -8.32
CA VAL A 27 -3.81 5.77 -8.20
C VAL A 27 -3.78 7.12 -7.50
N ASP A 28 -4.44 8.10 -8.10
CA ASP A 28 -4.54 9.45 -7.57
C ASP A 28 -5.97 9.70 -7.06
N CYS A 29 -6.11 10.00 -5.78
CA CYS A 29 -7.35 10.39 -5.12
C CYS A 29 -7.24 11.86 -4.67
N ILE A 30 -8.38 12.49 -4.35
CA ILE A 30 -8.43 13.94 -4.04
C ILE A 30 -7.41 14.36 -2.96
N ASP A 31 -7.25 13.55 -1.91
CA ASP A 31 -6.39 13.85 -0.76
C ASP A 31 -5.28 12.80 -0.52
N ALA A 32 -5.19 11.77 -1.38
CA ALA A 32 -4.27 10.65 -1.19
C ALA A 32 -3.73 10.13 -2.52
N PHE A 33 -2.46 9.75 -2.53
CA PHE A 33 -1.82 9.11 -3.67
C PHE A 33 -1.37 7.70 -3.27
N GLY A 34 -1.53 6.75 -4.19
CA GLY A 34 -1.27 5.35 -3.91
C GLY A 34 -0.56 4.60 -5.02
N VAL A 35 0.01 3.46 -4.66
CA VAL A 35 0.68 2.56 -5.60
C VAL A 35 0.37 1.10 -5.26
N VAL A 36 0.14 0.27 -6.27
CA VAL A 36 0.03 -1.17 -6.07
C VAL A 36 1.37 -1.73 -5.65
N ILE A 37 1.40 -2.33 -4.45
CA ILE A 37 2.61 -2.93 -3.89
C ILE A 37 2.57 -4.46 -3.86
N HIS A 38 1.40 -5.06 -4.10
CA HIS A 38 1.26 -6.51 -4.20
C HIS A 38 0.01 -6.89 -5.01
N LYS A 39 0.13 -7.94 -5.83
CA LYS A 39 -0.98 -8.55 -6.59
C LYS A 39 -0.92 -10.06 -6.43
N GLU A 40 -2.02 -10.66 -6.03
CA GLU A 40 -2.20 -12.11 -6.01
C GLU A 40 -3.61 -12.48 -6.47
N PRO A 41 -3.87 -13.74 -6.89
CA PRO A 41 -5.19 -14.13 -7.37
C PRO A 41 -6.30 -13.78 -6.36
N GLY A 42 -7.15 -12.83 -6.75
CA GLY A 42 -8.31 -12.39 -5.96
C GLY A 42 -8.03 -11.28 -4.95
N ILE A 43 -6.80 -10.75 -4.83
CA ILE A 43 -6.46 -9.64 -3.94
C ILE A 43 -5.45 -8.69 -4.61
N THR A 44 -5.74 -7.39 -4.58
CA THR A 44 -4.81 -6.31 -4.94
C THR A 44 -4.54 -5.46 -3.71
N ILE A 45 -3.27 -5.11 -3.48
CA ILE A 45 -2.85 -4.33 -2.32
C ILE A 45 -2.25 -3.01 -2.79
N PHE A 46 -2.81 -1.91 -2.31
CA PHE A 46 -2.32 -0.56 -2.53
C PHE A 46 -1.67 -0.04 -1.25
N ALA A 47 -0.50 0.59 -1.34
CA ALA A 47 -0.04 1.50 -0.30
C ALA A 47 -0.58 2.89 -0.64
N MET A 48 -1.25 3.53 0.31
CA MET A 48 -1.84 4.85 0.18
C MET A 48 -1.12 5.80 1.14
N TYR A 49 -0.84 7.01 0.69
CA TYR A 49 -0.31 8.09 1.51
C TYR A 49 -1.23 9.29 1.48
N ASP A 50 -1.74 9.66 2.65
CA ASP A 50 -2.50 10.90 2.85
C ASP A 50 -1.52 12.02 3.25
N THR A 51 -1.38 13.00 2.36
CA THR A 51 -0.45 14.12 2.53
C THR A 51 -0.93 15.14 3.57
N ILE A 52 -2.23 15.19 3.86
CA ILE A 52 -2.85 16.11 4.83
C ILE A 52 -2.58 15.61 6.24
N THR A 53 -2.73 14.31 6.46
CA THR A 53 -2.58 13.70 7.79
C THR A 53 -1.19 13.12 8.05
N ASP A 54 -0.32 13.03 7.03
CA ASP A 54 0.99 12.35 7.09
C ASP A 54 0.85 10.90 7.59
N THR A 55 -0.11 10.19 7.01
CA THR A 55 -0.39 8.80 7.36
C THR A 55 -0.28 7.90 6.14
N LEU A 56 0.35 6.74 6.33
CA LEU A 56 0.28 5.63 5.40
C LEU A 56 -0.85 4.69 5.80
N SER A 57 -1.48 4.11 4.80
CA SER A 57 -2.32 2.94 4.98
C SER A 57 -2.09 1.95 3.85
N VAL A 58 -2.55 0.74 4.07
CA VAL A 58 -2.63 -0.26 3.02
C VAL A 58 -4.09 -0.55 2.75
N GLU A 59 -4.51 -0.44 1.50
CA GLU A 59 -5.84 -0.85 1.06
C GLU A 59 -5.75 -2.20 0.35
N ALA A 60 -6.44 -3.19 0.89
CA ALA A 60 -6.60 -4.49 0.28
C ALA A 60 -7.97 -4.59 -0.40
N THR A 61 -7.97 -4.77 -1.71
CA THR A 61 -9.19 -4.92 -2.52
C THR A 61 -9.30 -6.35 -3.01
N ASP A 62 -10.43 -7.02 -2.73
CA ASP A 62 -10.68 -8.37 -3.23
C ASP A 62 -11.50 -8.42 -4.52
N SER A 63 -11.75 -9.64 -5.03
CA SER A 63 -12.50 -9.87 -6.27
C SER A 63 -13.97 -9.41 -6.25
N ASN A 64 -14.51 -9.03 -5.08
CA ASN A 64 -15.85 -8.48 -4.95
C ASN A 64 -15.83 -6.95 -4.82
N ASP A 65 -14.68 -6.32 -5.09
CA ASP A 65 -14.43 -4.89 -4.88
C ASP A 65 -14.62 -4.45 -3.42
N GLU A 66 -14.54 -5.39 -2.46
CA GLU A 66 -14.52 -5.05 -1.03
C GLU A 66 -13.14 -4.51 -0.67
N ILE A 67 -13.10 -3.27 -0.18
CA ILE A 67 -11.87 -2.60 0.25
C ILE A 67 -11.75 -2.72 1.76
N THR A 68 -10.62 -3.23 2.23
CA THR A 68 -10.23 -3.23 3.64
C THR A 68 -8.99 -2.37 3.83
N GLU A 69 -9.13 -1.34 4.66
CA GLU A 69 -8.00 -0.50 5.07
C GLU A 69 -7.28 -1.10 6.28
N ILE A 70 -5.95 -1.22 6.18
CA ILE A 70 -5.04 -1.54 7.27
C ILE A 70 -4.24 -0.28 7.59
N LYS A 71 -4.36 0.19 8.84
CA LYS A 71 -3.73 1.43 9.30
C LYS A 71 -2.23 1.25 9.50
N GLU A 72 -1.46 2.34 9.40
CA GLU A 72 0.00 2.34 9.59
C GLU A 72 0.47 1.59 10.83
N ASN A 73 -0.21 1.80 11.96
CA ASN A 73 0.16 1.18 13.25
C ASN A 73 0.01 -0.36 13.25
N ASP A 74 -0.76 -0.91 12.32
CA ASP A 74 -0.97 -2.35 12.15
C ASP A 74 -0.03 -2.94 11.07
N LEU A 75 0.83 -2.10 10.46
CA LEU A 75 1.86 -2.52 9.51
C LEU A 75 3.16 -2.80 10.25
N GLU A 76 3.62 -4.04 10.20
CA GLU A 76 5.00 -4.40 10.54
C GLU A 76 5.92 -3.88 9.41
N MET A 77 6.29 -2.61 9.48
CA MET A 77 7.08 -1.88 8.48
C MET A 77 8.32 -1.26 9.14
N THR A 78 9.44 -1.20 8.41
CA THR A 78 10.64 -0.49 8.88
C THR A 78 10.57 1.00 8.55
N ASP A 79 11.34 1.83 9.26
CA ASP A 79 11.46 3.26 8.94
C ASP A 79 11.93 3.50 7.48
N GLU A 80 12.81 2.64 6.97
CA GLU A 80 13.30 2.72 5.58
C GLU A 80 12.17 2.45 4.57
N GLU A 81 11.36 1.41 4.82
CA GLU A 81 10.20 1.11 3.98
C GLU A 81 9.17 2.24 3.99
N ARG A 82 8.93 2.84 5.17
CA ARG A 82 8.08 4.03 5.29
C ARG A 82 8.61 5.16 4.44
N ILE A 83 9.90 5.48 4.56
CA ILE A 83 10.54 6.58 3.83
C ILE A 83 10.46 6.35 2.33
N LEU A 84 10.67 5.13 1.85
CA LEU A 84 10.55 4.79 0.43
C LEU A 84 9.12 5.04 -0.08
N LEU A 85 8.11 4.54 0.61
CA LEU A 85 6.70 4.75 0.24
C LEU A 85 6.31 6.23 0.28
N VAL A 86 6.62 6.94 1.35
CA VAL A 86 6.27 8.36 1.47
C VAL A 86 6.98 9.19 0.40
N ASN A 87 8.26 8.95 0.12
CA ASN A 87 8.96 9.71 -0.91
C ASN A 87 8.39 9.48 -2.30
N GLU A 88 7.97 8.25 -2.59
CA GLU A 88 7.35 7.90 -3.87
C GLU A 88 5.94 8.48 -4.00
N LEU A 89 5.17 8.46 -2.91
CA LEU A 89 3.75 8.84 -2.93
C LEU A 89 3.49 10.30 -2.60
N LYS A 90 4.50 11.04 -2.13
CA LYS A 90 4.42 12.48 -1.91
C LYS A 90 4.67 13.21 -3.22
N VAL A 91 3.65 13.22 -4.08
CA VAL A 91 3.64 13.93 -5.38
C VAL A 91 3.25 15.40 -5.21
#